data_AF-A0AAV6DBX5-F1
#
_entry.id   AF-A0AAV6DBX5-F1
#
_cell.length_a   1.000
_cell.length_b   1.000
_cell.length_c   1.000
_cell.angle_alpha   90.00
_cell.angle_beta   90.00
_cell.angle_gamma   90.00
#
_symmetry.space_group_name_H-M   'P 1'
#
loop_
_entity.id
_entity.type
_entity.pdbx_description
1 polymer ?
#
loop_
_entity_poly.entity_id
_entity_poly.type
_entity_poly.pdbx_seq_one_letter_code
_entity_poly.pdbx_strand_id
1 'polypeptide(L)'
;MTRLQLFLVGQPNSPTQHERYNLRTDEQGNFRFPDVVPGPYKLTNRVAGQPIWRLRVELEPRETKGLELSPANSVAARDDFPE
;
A
#
# COMPACT_ATOMS: atom_id res chain seq x y z
N MET A 1 2.53 3.60 19.70
CA MET A 1 2.36 2.64 18.59
C MET A 1 3.71 2.42 17.94
N THR A 2 3.98 1.23 17.38
CA THR A 2 5.26 0.96 16.70
C THR A 2 5.20 1.47 15.27
N ARG A 3 6.23 2.20 14.82
CA ARG A 3 6.34 2.65 13.43
C ARG A 3 6.40 1.45 12.50
N LEU A 4 5.70 1.50 11.37
CA LEU A 4 5.63 0.42 10.39
C LEU A 4 6.30 0.84 9.08
N GLN A 5 6.98 -0.09 8.43
CA GLN A 5 7.41 0.08 7.05
C GLN A 5 6.21 -0.18 6.13
N LEU A 6 5.96 0.71 5.18
CA LEU A 6 4.96 0.53 4.13
C LEU A 6 5.64 0.58 2.75
N PHE A 7 5.07 -0.18 1.83
CA PHE A 7 5.46 -0.28 0.44
C PHE A 7 4.22 -0.13 -0.42
N LEU A 8 4.28 0.77 -1.40
CA LEU A 8 3.31 0.89 -2.48
C LEU A 8 4.01 0.42 -3.76
N VAL A 9 3.61 -0.74 -4.27
CA VAL A 9 4.28 -1.44 -5.37
C VAL A 9 3.34 -1.46 -6.57
N GLY A 10 3.80 -0.95 -7.72
CA GLY A 10 3.00 -0.97 -8.93
C GLY A 10 2.62 -2.37 -9.37
N GLN A 11 1.45 -2.49 -10.02
CA GLN A 11 0.97 -3.79 -10.49
C GLN A 11 1.70 -4.24 -11.76
N PRO A 12 1.99 -5.54 -11.90
CA PRO A 12 2.53 -6.08 -13.14
C PRO A 12 1.55 -5.85 -14.30
N ASN A 13 2.09 -5.73 -15.53
CA ASN A 13 1.32 -5.49 -16.74
C ASN A 13 0.45 -4.21 -16.67
N SER A 14 0.96 -3.17 -16.02
CA SER A 14 0.26 -1.90 -15.86
C SER A 14 1.22 -0.70 -16.03
N PRO A 15 0.71 0.52 -16.25
CA PRO A 15 1.56 1.71 -16.39
C PRO A 15 2.50 1.95 -15.19
N THR A 16 2.14 1.46 -14.01
CA THR A 16 2.90 1.64 -12.77
C THR A 16 3.85 0.49 -12.50
N GLN A 17 4.00 -0.51 -13.38
CA GLN A 17 4.75 -1.76 -13.10
C GLN A 17 6.20 -1.57 -12.61
N HIS A 18 6.83 -0.43 -12.90
CA HIS A 18 8.18 -0.08 -12.45
C HIS A 18 8.20 0.88 -11.25
N GLU A 19 7.04 1.36 -10.83
CA GLU A 19 6.88 2.29 -9.72
C GLU A 19 6.91 1.55 -8.38
N ARG A 20 7.69 2.10 -7.46
CA ARG A 20 7.78 1.60 -6.09
C ARG A 20 8.07 2.74 -5.14
N TYR A 21 7.20 2.87 -4.15
CA TYR A 21 7.36 3.82 -3.06
C TYR A 21 7.50 3.07 -1.74
N ASN A 22 8.33 3.60 -0.84
CA ASN A 22 8.47 3.04 0.49
C ASN A 22 8.66 4.17 1.51
N LEU A 23 8.02 4.01 2.66
CA LEU A 23 8.16 4.94 3.77
C LEU A 23 8.02 4.19 5.09
N ARG A 24 8.35 4.88 6.17
CA ARG A 24 8.03 4.44 7.52
C ARG A 24 6.96 5.37 8.09
N THR A 25 5.92 4.83 8.72
CA THR A 25 4.89 5.62 9.39
C THR A 25 5.49 6.46 10.52
N ASP A 26 4.80 7.54 10.89
CA ASP A 26 5.14 8.29 12.10
C ASP A 26 4.78 7.53 13.39
N GLU A 27 4.97 8.18 14.53
CA GLU A 27 4.71 7.60 15.86
C GLU A 27 3.23 7.39 16.17
N GLN A 28 2.36 8.14 15.48
CA GLN A 28 0.91 8.03 15.55
C GLN A 28 0.37 7.04 14.50
N GLY A 29 1.21 6.51 13.62
CA GLY A 29 0.83 5.58 12.56
C GLY A 29 0.39 6.26 11.26
N ASN A 30 0.48 7.59 11.16
CA ASN A 30 0.12 8.28 9.93
C ASN A 30 1.18 8.05 8.85
N PHE A 31 0.73 8.11 7.60
CA PHE A 31 1.58 8.00 6.43
C PHE A 31 1.05 8.85 5.28
N ARG A 32 1.95 9.21 4.36
CA ARG A 32 1.63 9.88 3.11
C ARG A 32 2.68 9.55 2.06
N PHE A 33 2.24 9.06 0.91
CA PHE A 33 3.08 8.94 -0.27
C PHE A 33 2.90 10.21 -1.12
N PRO A 34 3.91 11.09 -1.22
CA PRO A 34 3.83 12.25 -2.10
C PRO A 34 4.03 11.85 -3.56
N ASP A 35 3.39 12.60 -4.47
CA ASP A 35 3.65 12.56 -5.92
C ASP A 35 3.59 11.16 -6.55
N VAL A 36 2.63 10.34 -6.11
CA VAL A 36 2.40 9.01 -6.67
C VAL A 36 1.81 9.12 -8.06
N VAL A 37 2.43 8.45 -9.03
CA VAL A 37 1.94 8.38 -10.40
C VAL A 37 0.58 7.66 -10.42
N PRO A 38 -0.44 8.17 -11.12
CA PRO A 38 -1.74 7.51 -11.23
C PRO A 38 -1.65 6.08 -11.79
N GLY A 39 -2.48 5.19 -11.27
CA GLY A 39 -2.59 3.81 -11.72
C GLY A 39 -2.77 2.80 -10.58
N PRO A 40 -2.68 1.50 -10.89
CA PRO A 40 -2.95 0.43 -9.94
C PRO A 40 -1.71 0.03 -9.13
N TYR A 41 -1.88 -0.16 -7.82
CA TYR A 41 -0.83 -0.53 -6.89
C TYR A 41 -1.28 -1.64 -5.92
N LYS A 42 -0.29 -2.31 -5.33
CA LYS A 42 -0.42 -3.08 -4.10
C LYS A 42 0.21 -2.29 -2.96
N LEU A 43 -0.55 -2.03 -1.91
CA LEU A 43 -0.03 -1.58 -0.64
C LEU A 43 0.25 -2.77 0.28
N THR A 44 1.44 -2.83 0.85
CA THR A 44 1.84 -3.85 1.81
C THR A 44 2.85 -3.33 2.82
N ASN A 45 2.93 -3.93 4.00
CA ASN A 45 3.94 -3.58 5.00
C ASN A 45 5.24 -4.40 4.90
N ARG A 46 5.25 -5.47 4.09
CA ARG A 46 6.42 -6.34 3.92
C ARG A 46 6.49 -6.86 2.48
N VAL A 47 7.71 -6.95 1.95
CA VAL A 47 7.97 -7.56 0.63
C VAL A 47 8.38 -9.02 0.70
N ALA A 48 8.73 -9.50 1.89
CA ALA A 48 9.10 -10.90 2.16
C ALA A 48 8.51 -11.35 3.50
N GLY A 49 8.23 -12.65 3.61
CA GLY A 49 7.52 -13.25 4.74
C GLY A 49 6.01 -12.96 4.71
N GLN A 50 5.33 -13.16 5.83
CA GLN A 50 3.89 -12.91 5.94
C GLN A 50 3.59 -11.41 6.14
N PRO A 51 2.91 -10.74 5.18
CA PRO A 51 2.49 -9.36 5.34
C PRO A 51 1.22 -9.26 6.20
N ILE A 52 1.02 -8.11 6.83
CA ILE A 52 -0.23 -7.76 7.52
C ILE A 52 -1.28 -7.30 6.51
N TRP A 53 -0.87 -6.54 5.48
CA TRP A 53 -1.76 -6.00 4.46
C TRP A 53 -1.31 -6.37 3.04
N ARG A 54 -2.29 -6.69 2.19
CA ARG A 54 -2.16 -6.88 0.73
C ARG A 54 -3.35 -6.18 0.07
N LEU A 55 -3.32 -4.85 0.04
CA LEU A 55 -4.44 -4.04 -0.43
C LEU A 55 -4.25 -3.57 -1.86
N ARG A 56 -5.27 -3.71 -2.70
CA ARG A 56 -5.30 -3.08 -4.02
C ARG A 56 -5.65 -1.61 -3.84
N VAL A 57 -4.86 -0.75 -4.46
CA VAL A 57 -5.07 0.71 -4.46
C VAL A 57 -5.07 1.17 -5.92
N GLU A 58 -6.15 1.81 -6.34
CA GLU A 58 -6.26 2.46 -7.65
C GLU A 58 -6.28 3.97 -7.43
N LEU A 59 -5.36 4.66 -8.09
CA LEU A 59 -5.17 6.10 -8.02
C LEU A 59 -5.48 6.75 -9.36
N GLU A 60 -6.44 7.67 -9.35
CA GLU A 60 -6.78 8.49 -10.50
C GLU A 60 -5.90 9.75 -10.61
N PRO A 61 -5.76 10.37 -11.79
CA PRO A 61 -5.02 11.62 -11.94
C PRO A 61 -5.50 12.72 -10.99
N ARG A 62 -4.57 13.28 -10.21
CA ARG A 62 -4.81 14.31 -9.19
C ARG A 62 -5.70 13.85 -8.01
N GLU A 63 -5.94 12.56 -7.85
CA GLU A 63 -6.66 12.02 -6.71
C GLU A 63 -5.81 12.07 -5.43
N THR A 64 -6.45 12.38 -4.30
CA THR A 64 -5.90 12.08 -2.98
C THR A 64 -6.73 10.96 -2.36
N LYS A 65 -6.11 9.78 -2.18
CA LYS A 65 -6.77 8.62 -1.58
C LYS A 65 -6.57 8.60 -0.07
N GLY A 66 -7.66 8.66 0.69
CA GLY A 66 -7.65 8.35 2.12
C GLY A 66 -7.67 6.83 2.32
N LEU A 67 -6.75 6.31 3.13
CA LEU A 67 -6.71 4.90 3.47
C LEU A 67 -6.39 4.72 4.96
N GLU A 68 -7.25 4.00 5.66
CA GLU A 68 -7.04 3.60 7.04
C GLU A 68 -6.56 2.14 7.08
N LEU A 69 -5.41 1.87 7.69
CA LEU A 69 -4.90 0.52 7.87
C LEU A 69 -5.31 0.00 9.25
N SER A 70 -6.10 -1.06 9.27
CA SER A 70 -6.61 -1.65 10.49
C SER A 70 -6.67 -3.18 10.38
N PRO A 71 -6.90 -3.90 11.49
CA PRO A 71 -7.11 -5.35 11.41
C PRO A 71 -8.25 -5.76 10.47
N ALA A 72 -9.27 -4.90 10.30
CA ALA A 72 -10.43 -5.17 9.46
C ALA A 72 -10.12 -5.23 7.95
N ASN A 73 -8.98 -4.69 7.51
CA ASN A 73 -8.51 -4.83 6.13
C ASN A 73 -7.14 -5.50 6.05
N SER A 74 -6.73 -6.20 7.10
CA SER A 74 -5.56 -7.08 7.05
C SER A 74 -5.79 -8.30 6.16
N VAL A 75 -4.73 -8.99 5.76
CA VAL A 75 -4.78 -10.24 4.97
C VAL A 75 -5.72 -11.28 5.59
N ALA A 76 -5.83 -11.33 6.92
CA ALA A 76 -6.72 -12.26 7.63
C ALA A 76 -8.22 -11.96 7.40
N ALA A 77 -8.56 -10.71 7.08
CA ALA A 77 -9.93 -10.28 6.80
C ALA A 77 -10.18 -10.08 5.30
N ARG A 78 -9.18 -9.59 4.57
CA ARG A 78 -9.23 -9.27 3.14
C ARG A 78 -7.84 -9.36 2.53
N ASP A 79 -7.64 -10.33 1.64
CA ASP A 79 -6.49 -10.39 0.74
C ASP A 79 -6.95 -10.04 -0.68
N ASP A 80 -6.56 -8.86 -1.18
CA ASP A 80 -6.90 -8.44 -2.55
C ASP A 80 -6.02 -9.15 -3.61
N PHE A 81 -5.07 -9.99 -3.15
CA PHE A 81 -4.13 -10.73 -3.98
C PHE A 81 -3.99 -12.18 -3.48
N PRO A 82 -5.06 -13.00 -3.44
CA PRO A 82 -4.94 -14.40 -3.08
C PRO A 82 -4.05 -15.15 -4.10
N GLU A 83 -3.28 -16.12 -3.63
CA GLU A 83 -2.52 -17.05 -4.49
C GLU A 83 -3.41 -18.12 -5.12
#